data_AF-A0AA87ZCL1-F1
#
_entry.id   AF-A0AA87ZCL1-F1
#
_cell.length_a   1.000
_cell.length_b   1.000
_cell.length_c   1.000
_cell.angle_alpha   90.00
_cell.angle_beta   90.00
_cell.angle_gamma   90.00
#
_symmetry.space_group_name_H-M   'P 1'
#
loop_
_entity.id
_entity.type
_entity.pdbx_description
1 polymer ?
#
loop_
_entity_poly.entity_id
_entity_poly.type
_entity_poly.pdbx_seq_one_letter_code
_entity_poly.pdbx_strand_id
1 'polypeptide(L)'
;MASLRVPEVVPSPLEDAEQLHKAFEGWGTNEDLIISILSHRNSHQRKLIRQAYAETYGEDLLKSLDKELSSDFERLSQRERSKVCPSLSLGGTRAVLLWTLDPAERDALLAYESTRKFTSNLWVLVEIACTRSTHDLFEVRKAYHARYKRSIEEDIAYHATGDYRMLLLPLVSSLRYEGDEVNNTLAKTEAKILRDKITDKAYKDDEFIRIISTRSKAQLNATLNHYNNSFGNAINKDLNADPKDEYLKLLRDVIKCLTVPEKYYEKVLRQAINKVGTDEWALTRVITTRAEIDLNRIKEEYHRRNSIPLDCAIAKDASGDYEKILIELTGHGSA
;
A
#
# COMPACT_ATOMS: atom_id res chain seq x y z
N MET A 1 13.73 6.96 -2.09
CA MET A 1 13.77 7.59 -3.42
C MET A 1 12.73 6.92 -4.28
N ALA A 2 11.92 7.73 -4.96
CA ALA A 2 10.92 7.28 -5.92
C ALA A 2 11.58 6.58 -7.11
N SER A 3 10.89 5.60 -7.71
CA SER A 3 11.30 4.93 -8.95
C SER A 3 10.62 5.51 -10.19
N LEU A 4 9.50 6.23 -10.02
CA LEU A 4 8.75 6.85 -11.10
C LEU A 4 9.66 7.74 -11.95
N ARG A 5 9.64 7.53 -13.27
CA ARG A 5 10.31 8.38 -14.26
C ARG A 5 9.29 9.27 -14.94
N VAL A 6 9.46 10.59 -14.80
CA VAL A 6 8.65 11.59 -15.50
C VAL A 6 9.52 12.22 -16.59
N PRO A 7 9.03 12.34 -17.84
CA PRO A 7 9.76 12.96 -18.93
C PRO A 7 10.12 14.41 -18.62
N GLU A 8 11.23 14.91 -19.17
CA GLU A 8 11.64 16.31 -18.99
C GLU A 8 10.61 17.29 -19.56
N VAL A 9 10.04 16.94 -20.72
CA VAL A 9 8.97 17.69 -21.37
C VAL A 9 7.68 16.90 -21.23
N VAL A 10 6.77 17.43 -20.44
CA VAL A 10 5.46 16.81 -20.19
C VAL A 10 4.41 17.53 -21.05
N PRO A 11 3.64 16.79 -21.87
CA PRO A 11 2.50 17.36 -22.59
C PRO A 11 1.49 18.05 -21.66
N SER A 12 0.63 18.88 -22.23
CA SER A 12 -0.43 19.49 -21.44
C SER A 12 -1.43 18.42 -20.94
N PRO A 13 -2.09 18.63 -19.79
CA PRO A 13 -3.10 17.69 -19.30
C PRO A 13 -4.24 17.43 -20.29
N LEU A 14 -4.54 18.40 -21.16
CA LEU A 14 -5.54 18.27 -22.22
C LEU A 14 -5.07 17.32 -23.32
N GLU A 15 -3.84 17.48 -23.81
CA GLU A 15 -3.26 16.58 -24.82
C GLU A 15 -3.19 15.14 -24.32
N ASP A 16 -2.79 14.94 -23.05
CA ASP A 16 -2.81 13.61 -22.44
C ASP A 16 -4.24 13.05 -22.34
N ALA A 17 -5.22 13.87 -21.96
CA ALA A 17 -6.62 13.46 -21.90
C ALA A 17 -7.17 13.08 -23.29
N GLU A 18 -6.82 13.83 -24.33
CA GLU A 18 -7.18 13.53 -25.73
C GLU A 18 -6.56 12.23 -26.22
N GLN A 19 -5.28 12.00 -25.92
CA GLN A 19 -4.61 10.75 -26.27
C GLN A 19 -5.17 9.54 -25.51
N LEU A 20 -5.52 9.71 -24.24
CA LEU A 20 -6.21 8.66 -23.47
C LEU A 20 -7.59 8.38 -24.05
N HIS A 21 -8.35 9.40 -24.44
CA HIS A 21 -9.64 9.19 -25.09
C HIS A 21 -9.49 8.42 -26.41
N LYS A 22 -8.51 8.80 -27.22
CA LYS A 22 -8.16 8.08 -28.46
C LYS A 22 -7.75 6.63 -28.20
N ALA A 23 -7.10 6.34 -27.07
CA ALA A 23 -6.76 4.97 -26.68
C ALA A 23 -7.99 4.08 -26.42
N PHE A 24 -9.16 4.69 -26.18
CA PHE A 24 -10.44 4.02 -25.97
C PHE A 24 -11.29 3.95 -27.24
N GLU A 25 -10.88 4.59 -28.35
CA GLU A 25 -11.66 4.61 -29.59
C GLU A 25 -11.48 3.33 -30.41
N GLY A 26 -12.59 2.78 -30.89
CA GLY A 26 -12.60 1.65 -31.81
C GLY A 26 -13.01 0.33 -31.16
N TRP A 27 -12.56 -0.78 -31.75
CA TRP A 27 -12.77 -2.12 -31.20
C TRP A 27 -11.52 -2.54 -30.41
N GLY A 28 -11.66 -2.63 -29.09
CA GLY A 28 -10.55 -2.90 -28.17
C GLY A 28 -9.96 -1.61 -27.60
N THR A 29 -8.93 -1.77 -26.78
CA THR A 29 -8.23 -0.67 -26.10
C THR A 29 -6.77 -0.62 -26.57
N ASN A 30 -6.13 0.55 -26.54
CA ASN A 30 -4.68 0.68 -26.75
C ASN A 30 -3.97 0.80 -25.40
N GLU A 31 -3.73 -0.34 -24.74
CA GLU A 31 -3.10 -0.43 -23.42
C GLU A 31 -1.69 0.17 -23.42
N ASP A 32 -0.92 -0.03 -24.49
CA ASP A 32 0.43 0.51 -24.62
C ASP A 32 0.44 2.04 -24.53
N LEU A 33 -0.51 2.71 -25.19
CA LEU A 33 -0.64 4.17 -25.10
C LEU A 33 -1.03 4.60 -23.67
N ILE A 34 -1.99 3.91 -23.05
CA ILE A 34 -2.42 4.20 -21.67
C ILE A 34 -1.23 4.08 -20.70
N ILE A 35 -0.46 3.00 -20.82
CA ILE A 35 0.71 2.76 -19.96
C ILE A 35 1.77 3.83 -20.22
N SER A 36 2.11 4.12 -21.48
CA SER A 36 3.13 5.13 -21.84
C SER A 36 2.80 6.55 -21.36
N ILE A 37 1.52 6.87 -21.15
CA ILE A 37 1.12 8.14 -20.57
C ILE A 37 1.13 8.01 -19.04
N LEU A 38 0.26 7.16 -18.49
CA LEU A 38 -0.05 7.20 -17.06
C LEU A 38 1.12 6.76 -16.19
N SER A 39 1.93 5.77 -16.62
CA SER A 39 3.10 5.31 -15.87
C SER A 39 4.25 6.32 -15.81
N HIS A 40 4.13 7.41 -16.56
CA HIS A 40 5.11 8.50 -16.67
C HIS A 40 4.54 9.86 -16.25
N ARG A 41 3.51 9.86 -15.41
CA ARG A 41 2.93 11.06 -14.80
C ARG A 41 2.91 10.93 -13.29
N ASN A 42 3.27 11.98 -12.57
CA ASN A 42 3.14 12.05 -11.12
C ASN A 42 1.68 12.26 -10.67
N SER A 43 1.42 12.07 -9.38
CA SER A 43 0.06 12.18 -8.82
C SER A 43 -0.65 13.49 -9.15
N HIS A 44 0.08 14.61 -9.14
CA HIS A 44 -0.47 15.92 -9.49
C HIS A 44 -0.88 15.99 -10.97
N GLN A 45 -0.01 15.53 -11.88
CA GLN A 45 -0.30 15.45 -13.32
C GLN A 45 -1.47 14.51 -13.61
N ARG A 46 -1.51 13.31 -13.02
CA ARG A 46 -2.63 12.36 -13.17
C ARG A 46 -3.95 12.98 -12.72
N LYS A 47 -3.93 13.77 -11.65
CA LYS A 47 -5.11 14.51 -11.18
C LYS A 47 -5.57 15.58 -12.19
N LEU A 48 -4.64 16.36 -12.75
CA LEU A 48 -4.97 17.35 -13.78
C LEU A 48 -5.52 16.70 -15.04
N ILE A 49 -4.95 15.57 -15.47
CA ILE A 49 -5.44 14.79 -16.63
C ILE A 49 -6.88 14.33 -16.38
N ARG A 50 -7.19 13.79 -15.19
CA ARG A 50 -8.56 13.40 -14.82
C ARG A 50 -9.53 14.57 -14.87
N GLN A 51 -9.11 15.76 -14.43
CA GLN A 51 -9.92 16.98 -14.47
C GLN A 51 -10.17 17.43 -15.91
N ALA A 52 -9.12 17.54 -16.72
CA ALA A 52 -9.22 17.91 -18.13
C ALA A 52 -10.10 16.92 -18.92
N TYR A 53 -9.96 15.61 -18.66
CA TYR A 53 -10.79 14.58 -19.28
C TYR A 53 -12.27 14.75 -18.92
N ALA A 54 -12.59 15.00 -17.64
CA ALA A 54 -13.97 15.22 -17.19
C ALA A 54 -14.58 16.51 -17.75
N GLU A 55 -13.81 17.58 -17.86
CA GLU A 55 -14.26 18.85 -18.45
C GLU A 55 -14.49 18.74 -19.96
N THR A 56 -13.64 17.99 -20.67
CA THR A 56 -13.67 17.86 -22.13
C THR A 56 -14.75 16.87 -22.59
N TYR A 57 -14.85 15.71 -21.94
CA TYR A 57 -15.71 14.60 -22.38
C TYR A 57 -16.95 14.39 -21.52
N GLY A 58 -17.07 15.10 -20.39
CA GLY A 58 -18.20 14.93 -19.47
C GLY A 58 -18.23 13.57 -18.75
N GLU A 59 -17.13 12.80 -18.78
CA GLU A 59 -16.99 11.48 -18.18
C GLU A 59 -15.80 11.42 -17.21
N ASP A 60 -15.90 10.62 -16.15
CA ASP A 60 -14.76 10.36 -15.25
C ASP A 60 -13.80 9.36 -15.89
N LEU A 61 -12.55 9.77 -16.12
CA LEU A 61 -11.49 8.94 -16.71
C LEU A 61 -11.35 7.57 -16.01
N LEU A 62 -11.52 7.51 -14.69
CA LEU A 62 -11.42 6.24 -13.97
C LEU A 62 -12.54 5.27 -14.34
N LYS A 63 -13.74 5.77 -14.68
CA LYS A 63 -14.85 4.94 -15.15
C LYS A 63 -14.61 4.46 -16.58
N SER A 64 -14.09 5.34 -17.45
CA SER A 64 -13.70 4.94 -18.80
C SER A 64 -12.63 3.85 -18.75
N LEU A 65 -11.57 4.03 -17.96
CA LEU A 65 -10.53 3.02 -17.75
C LEU A 65 -11.07 1.70 -17.21
N ASP A 66 -11.96 1.74 -16.22
CA ASP A 66 -12.59 0.54 -15.65
C ASP A 66 -13.41 -0.20 -16.71
N LYS A 67 -14.22 0.53 -17.50
CA LYS A 67 -15.04 -0.04 -18.57
C LYS A 67 -14.20 -0.67 -19.67
N GLU A 68 -13.26 0.08 -20.24
CA GLU A 68 -12.48 -0.37 -21.41
C GLU A 68 -11.58 -1.56 -21.04
N LEU A 69 -10.86 -1.47 -19.92
CA LEU A 69 -9.92 -2.51 -19.48
C LEU A 69 -10.60 -3.70 -18.78
N SER A 70 -11.89 -3.65 -18.47
CA SER A 70 -12.66 -4.81 -17.98
C SER A 70 -13.45 -5.51 -19.10
N SER A 71 -13.81 -4.77 -20.16
CA SER A 71 -14.68 -5.26 -21.23
C SER A 71 -14.07 -6.37 -22.10
N ASP A 72 -12.74 -6.43 -22.23
CA ASP A 72 -12.06 -7.54 -22.92
C ASP A 72 -12.25 -8.89 -22.22
N PHE A 73 -12.61 -8.89 -20.93
CA PHE A 73 -12.88 -10.10 -20.17
C PHE A 73 -14.37 -10.35 -19.89
N GLU A 74 -15.22 -9.32 -19.87
CA GLU A 74 -16.68 -9.48 -19.71
C GLU A 74 -17.33 -10.30 -20.85
N ARG A 75 -16.67 -10.45 -22.00
CA ARG A 75 -17.09 -11.36 -23.07
C ARG A 75 -17.01 -12.85 -22.71
N LEU A 76 -16.41 -13.24 -21.58
CA LEU A 76 -16.25 -14.64 -21.17
C LEU A 76 -16.93 -15.05 -19.85
N SER A 77 -17.56 -14.14 -19.10
CA SER A 77 -18.30 -14.55 -17.88
C SER A 77 -19.50 -13.66 -17.56
N GLN A 78 -20.57 -13.79 -18.34
CA GLN A 78 -21.90 -13.36 -17.89
C GLN A 78 -22.50 -14.40 -16.94
N ARG A 79 -22.18 -14.31 -15.66
CA ARG A 79 -23.13 -14.62 -14.59
C ARG A 79 -22.60 -14.09 -13.26
N GLU A 80 -23.43 -13.22 -12.67
CA GLU A 80 -23.38 -12.75 -11.28
C GLU A 80 -22.33 -11.66 -10.97
N ARG A 81 -22.74 -10.39 -11.12
CA ARG A 81 -22.25 -9.32 -10.24
C ARG A 81 -23.29 -8.24 -9.97
N SER A 82 -23.65 -8.17 -8.69
CA SER A 82 -24.48 -7.15 -8.08
C SER A 82 -23.73 -5.83 -7.94
N LYS A 83 -24.48 -4.73 -7.83
CA LYS A 83 -24.14 -3.31 -8.03
C LYS A 83 -23.09 -2.67 -7.08
N VAL A 84 -21.96 -3.33 -6.79
CA VAL A 84 -20.80 -2.71 -6.15
C VAL A 84 -19.52 -3.37 -6.68
N CYS A 85 -18.78 -2.64 -7.54
CA CYS A 85 -17.44 -2.93 -8.09
C CYS A 85 -17.10 -4.42 -8.31
N PRO A 86 -17.23 -4.95 -9.54
CA PRO A 86 -16.75 -6.26 -9.98
C PRO A 86 -15.27 -6.56 -9.64
N SER A 87 -14.98 -7.02 -8.43
CA SER A 87 -13.62 -7.40 -8.01
C SER A 87 -13.20 -8.76 -8.56
N LEU A 88 -12.82 -8.80 -9.84
CA LEU A 88 -11.89 -9.76 -10.48
C LEU A 88 -11.58 -9.15 -11.87
N SER A 89 -10.89 -8.01 -11.88
CA SER A 89 -10.20 -7.59 -13.10
C SER A 89 -8.83 -8.25 -13.10
N LEU A 90 -8.29 -8.56 -14.29
CA LEU A 90 -6.88 -8.92 -14.45
C LEU A 90 -6.00 -7.91 -13.70
N GLY A 91 -4.84 -8.37 -13.20
CA GLY A 91 -3.87 -7.55 -12.48
C GLY A 91 -3.53 -6.23 -13.19
N GLY A 92 -3.53 -6.21 -14.53
CA GLY A 92 -3.26 -5.04 -15.39
C GLY A 92 -4.25 -3.89 -15.19
N THR A 93 -5.54 -4.13 -15.40
CA THR A 93 -6.61 -3.14 -15.20
C THR A 93 -6.56 -2.54 -13.79
N ARG A 94 -6.34 -3.39 -12.79
CA ARG A 94 -6.26 -2.96 -11.41
C ARG A 94 -5.03 -2.11 -11.14
N ALA A 95 -3.89 -2.42 -11.75
CA ALA A 95 -2.67 -1.62 -11.63
C ALA A 95 -2.87 -0.22 -12.20
N VAL A 96 -3.46 -0.09 -13.39
CA VAL A 96 -3.76 1.21 -14.02
C VAL A 96 -4.70 2.01 -13.13
N LEU A 97 -5.80 1.42 -12.66
CA LEU A 97 -6.79 2.11 -11.83
C LEU A 97 -6.20 2.57 -10.48
N LEU A 98 -5.49 1.69 -9.78
CA LEU A 98 -4.85 2.03 -8.51
C LEU A 98 -3.79 3.10 -8.69
N TRP A 99 -3.02 3.05 -9.76
CA TRP A 99 -2.01 4.06 -10.07
C TRP A 99 -2.61 5.42 -10.39
N THR A 100 -3.70 5.45 -11.18
CA THR A 100 -4.35 6.69 -11.66
C THR A 100 -5.06 7.46 -10.55
N LEU A 101 -5.49 6.78 -9.48
CA LEU A 101 -6.03 7.42 -8.29
C LEU A 101 -5.00 8.35 -7.63
N ASP A 102 -5.50 9.42 -7.02
CA ASP A 102 -4.69 10.21 -6.10
C ASP A 102 -4.20 9.30 -4.94
N PRO A 103 -2.98 9.48 -4.39
CA PRO A 103 -2.46 8.63 -3.32
C PRO A 103 -3.42 8.44 -2.14
N ALA A 104 -4.14 9.49 -1.73
CA ALA A 104 -5.10 9.41 -0.64
C ALA A 104 -6.35 8.61 -1.02
N GLU A 105 -6.86 8.80 -2.24
CA GLU A 105 -8.00 8.05 -2.78
C GLU A 105 -7.67 6.57 -2.98
N ARG A 106 -6.45 6.27 -3.43
CA ARG A 106 -5.92 4.90 -3.60
C ARG A 106 -5.88 4.17 -2.27
N ASP A 107 -5.29 4.80 -1.25
CA ASP A 107 -5.19 4.21 0.08
C ASP A 107 -6.57 4.07 0.75
N ALA A 108 -7.48 5.03 0.54
CA ALA A 108 -8.84 4.92 1.01
C ALA A 108 -9.58 3.71 0.39
N LEU A 109 -9.39 3.47 -0.92
CA LEU A 109 -9.92 2.29 -1.60
C LEU A 109 -9.34 0.99 -1.03
N LEU A 110 -8.02 0.91 -0.85
CA LEU A 110 -7.35 -0.26 -0.28
C LEU A 110 -7.80 -0.54 1.16
N ALA A 111 -7.96 0.50 1.97
CA ALA A 111 -8.50 0.38 3.32
C ALA A 111 -9.93 -0.17 3.31
N TYR A 112 -10.80 0.36 2.42
CA TYR A 112 -12.21 -0.07 2.32
C TYR A 112 -12.34 -1.52 1.87
N GLU A 113 -11.56 -1.96 0.88
CA GLU A 113 -11.56 -3.36 0.48
C GLU A 113 -11.09 -4.29 1.60
N SER A 114 -10.15 -3.82 2.43
CA SER A 114 -9.60 -4.57 3.55
C SER A 114 -10.60 -4.72 4.71
N THR A 115 -11.40 -3.69 4.99
CA THR A 115 -12.46 -3.77 6.02
C THR A 115 -13.57 -4.74 5.63
N ARG A 116 -13.91 -4.85 4.33
CA ARG A 116 -14.93 -5.80 3.83
C ARG A 116 -14.47 -7.26 3.82
N LYS A 117 -13.17 -7.51 3.65
CA LYS A 117 -12.55 -8.85 3.69
C LYS A 117 -11.74 -9.02 4.99
N PHE A 118 -12.37 -8.68 6.12
CA PHE A 118 -11.69 -8.45 7.39
C PHE A 118 -10.75 -9.59 7.80
N THR A 119 -11.16 -10.85 7.75
CA THR A 119 -10.32 -11.98 8.20
C THR A 119 -9.06 -12.22 7.37
N SER A 120 -9.03 -11.73 6.12
CA SER A 120 -7.99 -12.10 5.16
C SER A 120 -7.08 -10.96 4.76
N ASN A 121 -7.27 -9.70 5.22
CA ASN A 121 -6.52 -8.54 4.70
C ASN A 121 -6.12 -7.48 5.76
N LEU A 122 -6.14 -7.81 7.06
CA LEU A 122 -5.85 -6.84 8.15
C LEU A 122 -4.50 -6.16 8.05
N TRP A 123 -3.50 -6.86 7.50
CA TRP A 123 -2.17 -6.33 7.33
C TRP A 123 -2.13 -5.09 6.43
N VAL A 124 -3.10 -4.88 5.53
CA VAL A 124 -3.14 -3.66 4.70
C VAL A 124 -3.57 -2.44 5.50
N LEU A 125 -4.47 -2.60 6.48
CA LEU A 125 -4.77 -1.52 7.42
C LEU A 125 -3.54 -1.16 8.26
N VAL A 126 -2.79 -2.18 8.74
CA VAL A 126 -1.51 -1.97 9.42
C VAL A 126 -0.51 -1.26 8.51
N GLU A 127 -0.36 -1.71 7.26
CA GLU A 127 0.55 -1.13 6.30
C GLU A 127 0.24 0.36 6.05
N ILE A 128 -1.02 0.70 5.76
CA ILE A 128 -1.45 2.08 5.53
C ILE A 128 -1.20 2.92 6.79
N ALA A 129 -1.63 2.44 7.96
CA ALA A 129 -1.48 3.19 9.21
C ALA A 129 -0.02 3.40 9.65
N CYS A 130 0.87 2.45 9.35
CA CYS A 130 2.23 2.46 9.90
C CYS A 130 3.29 3.00 8.92
N THR A 131 3.07 2.87 7.62
CA THR A 131 4.07 3.25 6.59
C THR A 131 3.81 4.63 5.96
N ARG A 132 2.66 5.24 6.23
CA ARG A 132 2.33 6.61 5.79
C ARG A 132 2.91 7.64 6.77
N SER A 133 3.05 8.88 6.29
CA SER A 133 3.26 10.02 7.18
C SER A 133 1.96 10.35 7.91
N THR A 134 2.03 11.17 8.96
CA THR A 134 0.86 11.65 9.68
C THR A 134 -0.04 12.48 8.77
N HIS A 135 0.55 13.30 7.88
CA HIS A 135 -0.20 14.07 6.91
C HIS A 135 -0.90 13.18 5.87
N ASP A 136 -0.18 12.21 5.29
CA ASP A 136 -0.76 11.31 4.30
C ASP A 136 -1.92 10.50 4.91
N LEU A 137 -1.74 9.93 6.10
CA LEU A 137 -2.81 9.17 6.77
C LEU A 137 -4.05 10.03 7.05
N PHE A 138 -3.86 11.32 7.35
CA PHE A 138 -4.97 12.26 7.50
C PHE A 138 -5.69 12.51 6.18
N GLU A 139 -4.97 12.70 5.07
CA GLU A 139 -5.58 12.84 3.74
C GLU A 139 -6.30 11.56 3.30
N VAL A 140 -5.77 10.38 3.63
CA VAL A 140 -6.46 9.09 3.41
C VAL A 140 -7.81 9.06 4.13
N ARG A 141 -7.86 9.49 5.40
CA ARG A 141 -9.11 9.56 6.18
C ARG A 141 -10.10 10.53 5.54
N LYS A 142 -9.65 11.70 5.07
CA LYS A 142 -10.48 12.66 4.33
C LYS A 142 -11.04 12.07 3.04
N ALA A 143 -10.20 11.40 2.25
CA ALA A 143 -10.61 10.74 1.01
C ALA A 143 -11.64 9.61 1.28
N TYR A 144 -11.44 8.85 2.36
CA TYR A 144 -12.37 7.82 2.80
C TYR A 144 -13.74 8.40 3.16
N HIS A 145 -13.78 9.48 3.96
CA HIS A 145 -15.00 10.20 4.27
C HIS A 145 -15.70 10.75 3.01
N ALA A 146 -14.93 11.36 2.11
CA ALA A 146 -15.46 11.92 0.88
C ALA A 146 -16.12 10.84 0.01
N ARG A 147 -15.49 9.66 -0.12
CA ARG A 147 -15.94 8.57 -1.00
C ARG A 147 -17.05 7.71 -0.39
N TYR A 148 -16.90 7.29 0.86
CA TYR A 148 -17.77 6.28 1.48
C TYR A 148 -18.81 6.86 2.45
N LYS A 149 -18.72 8.16 2.77
CA LYS A 149 -19.60 8.86 3.72
C LYS A 149 -19.57 8.27 5.13
N ARG A 150 -18.40 7.74 5.51
CA ARG A 150 -18.07 7.07 6.78
C ARG A 150 -16.58 7.22 7.08
N SER A 151 -16.19 6.93 8.32
CA SER A 151 -14.79 6.89 8.76
C SER A 151 -14.15 5.50 8.55
N ILE A 152 -12.82 5.42 8.53
CA ILE A 152 -12.11 4.13 8.54
C ILE A 152 -12.32 3.46 9.90
N GLU A 153 -12.34 4.28 10.94
CA GLU A 153 -12.52 3.92 12.34
C GLU A 153 -13.85 3.20 12.58
N GLU A 154 -14.96 3.71 12.04
CA GLU A 154 -16.27 3.06 12.22
C GLU A 154 -16.35 1.72 11.49
N ASP A 155 -15.77 1.61 10.29
CA ASP A 155 -15.75 0.34 9.56
C ASP A 155 -14.86 -0.69 10.29
N ILE A 156 -13.73 -0.28 10.86
CA ILE A 156 -12.93 -1.17 11.72
C ILE A 156 -13.70 -1.52 12.99
N ALA A 157 -14.35 -0.57 13.66
CA ALA A 157 -15.13 -0.84 14.85
C ALA A 157 -16.31 -1.77 14.56
N TYR A 158 -16.86 -1.76 13.35
CA TYR A 158 -17.94 -2.64 12.93
C TYR A 158 -17.43 -4.04 12.54
N HIS A 159 -16.38 -4.12 11.73
CA HIS A 159 -15.90 -5.39 11.14
C HIS A 159 -14.87 -6.13 12.00
N ALA A 160 -14.06 -5.42 12.79
CA ALA A 160 -13.02 -6.02 13.62
C ALA A 160 -13.56 -6.62 14.89
N THR A 161 -12.98 -7.70 15.40
CA THR A 161 -13.35 -8.27 16.71
C THR A 161 -12.13 -8.40 17.62
N GLY A 162 -12.38 -8.32 18.93
CA GLY A 162 -11.39 -8.54 19.98
C GLY A 162 -10.10 -7.73 19.81
N ASP A 163 -8.98 -8.42 19.91
CA ASP A 163 -7.64 -7.81 19.99
C ASP A 163 -7.20 -7.10 18.71
N TYR A 164 -7.69 -7.56 17.55
CA TYR A 164 -7.43 -6.89 16.28
C TYR A 164 -8.05 -5.51 16.24
N ARG A 165 -9.26 -5.35 16.80
CA ARG A 165 -9.90 -4.03 16.92
C ARG A 165 -9.09 -3.11 17.84
N MET A 166 -8.65 -3.62 18.99
CA MET A 166 -7.84 -2.88 19.96
C MET A 166 -6.50 -2.43 19.39
N LEU A 167 -5.90 -3.20 18.48
CA LEU A 167 -4.66 -2.81 17.81
C LEU A 167 -4.91 -1.86 16.63
N LEU A 168 -5.88 -2.15 15.76
CA LEU A 168 -6.07 -1.45 14.50
C LEU A 168 -6.65 -0.05 14.67
N LEU A 169 -7.62 0.13 15.58
CA LEU A 169 -8.23 1.44 15.83
C LEU A 169 -7.19 2.51 16.19
N PRO A 170 -6.34 2.34 17.22
CA PRO A 170 -5.37 3.37 17.57
C PRO A 170 -4.30 3.56 16.49
N LEU A 171 -4.00 2.55 15.66
CA LEU A 171 -3.08 2.71 14.53
C LEU A 171 -3.67 3.62 13.45
N VAL A 172 -4.89 3.36 12.98
CA VAL A 172 -5.52 4.17 11.90
C VAL A 172 -5.91 5.57 12.36
N SER A 173 -6.21 5.74 13.65
CA SER A 173 -6.55 7.04 14.24
C SER A 173 -5.31 7.83 14.67
N SER A 174 -4.10 7.29 14.50
CA SER A 174 -2.90 7.93 15.00
C SER A 174 -2.59 9.26 14.29
N LEU A 175 -2.17 10.25 15.08
CA LEU A 175 -1.61 11.52 14.62
C LEU A 175 -0.22 11.65 15.24
N ARG A 176 0.72 10.85 14.74
CA ARG A 176 2.04 10.72 15.35
C ARG A 176 2.84 12.00 15.16
N TYR A 177 3.60 12.34 16.19
CA TYR A 177 4.65 13.33 16.04
C TYR A 177 5.73 12.81 15.08
N GLU A 178 6.18 13.64 14.15
CA GLU A 178 7.15 13.27 13.11
C GLU A 178 8.54 13.90 13.32
N GLY A 179 8.74 14.60 14.44
CA GLY A 179 10.06 15.09 14.81
C GLY A 179 11.00 13.98 15.30
N ASP A 180 12.29 14.31 15.28
CA ASP A 180 13.40 13.41 15.63
C ASP A 180 13.71 13.39 17.14
N GLU A 181 12.95 14.14 17.94
CA GLU A 181 13.13 14.27 19.37
C GLU A 181 12.88 12.93 20.08
N VAL A 182 13.89 12.53 20.87
CA VAL A 182 13.88 11.27 21.60
C VAL A 182 14.08 11.53 23.09
N ASN A 183 13.20 10.97 23.91
CA ASN A 183 13.38 10.87 25.35
C ASN A 183 13.99 9.51 25.70
N ASN A 184 15.30 9.48 25.95
CA ASN A 184 16.06 8.27 26.26
C ASN A 184 15.63 7.59 27.58
N THR A 185 15.29 8.37 28.60
CA THR A 185 14.81 7.83 29.89
C THR A 185 13.48 7.11 29.71
N LEU A 186 12.58 7.70 28.92
CA LEU A 186 11.32 7.08 28.55
C LEU A 186 11.55 5.84 27.68
N ALA A 187 12.44 5.91 26.69
CA ALA A 187 12.76 4.80 25.81
C ALA A 187 13.26 3.57 26.58
N LYS A 188 14.14 3.78 27.58
CA LYS A 188 14.62 2.71 28.47
C LYS A 188 13.50 2.11 29.32
N THR A 189 12.62 2.96 29.86
CA THR A 189 11.47 2.52 30.68
C THR A 189 10.48 1.71 29.84
N GLU A 190 10.11 2.21 28.67
CA GLU A 190 9.18 1.54 27.75
C GLU A 190 9.76 0.25 27.18
N ALA A 191 11.07 0.18 26.95
CA ALA A 191 11.73 -1.07 26.55
C ALA A 191 11.55 -2.17 27.61
N LYS A 192 11.67 -1.82 28.89
CA LYS A 192 11.41 -2.76 29.99
C LYS A 192 9.93 -3.16 30.05
N ILE A 193 9.01 -2.20 29.91
CA ILE A 193 7.57 -2.49 29.86
C ILE A 193 7.27 -3.50 28.74
N LEU A 194 7.77 -3.27 27.53
CA LEU A 194 7.59 -4.20 26.40
C LEU A 194 8.15 -5.60 26.74
N ARG A 195 9.30 -5.68 27.41
CA ARG A 195 9.90 -6.96 27.80
C ARG A 195 9.05 -7.70 28.83
N ASP A 196 8.58 -7.01 29.86
CA ASP A 196 7.76 -7.58 30.91
C ASP A 196 6.45 -8.12 30.30
N LYS A 197 5.76 -7.32 29.48
CA LYS A 197 4.52 -7.73 28.79
C LYS A 197 4.72 -8.92 27.85
N ILE A 198 5.84 -8.98 27.11
CA ILE A 198 6.16 -10.14 26.26
C ILE A 198 6.41 -11.40 27.10
N THR A 199 7.12 -11.27 28.22
CA THR A 199 7.43 -12.39 29.12
C THR A 199 6.15 -12.99 29.71
N ASP A 200 5.19 -12.13 30.07
CA ASP A 200 3.88 -12.51 30.59
C ASP A 200 2.88 -12.96 29.50
N LYS A 201 3.30 -12.95 28.22
CA LYS A 201 2.43 -13.18 27.04
C LYS A 201 1.24 -12.21 26.96
N ALA A 202 1.35 -11.04 27.58
CA ALA A 202 0.36 -9.98 27.61
C ALA A 202 0.50 -9.07 26.37
N TYR A 203 0.47 -9.66 25.17
CA TYR A 203 0.70 -8.95 23.90
C TYR A 203 -0.38 -7.90 23.56
N LYS A 204 -1.53 -8.01 24.23
CA LYS A 204 -2.76 -7.24 23.99
C LYS A 204 -2.93 -6.13 25.04
N ASP A 205 -1.96 -5.99 25.93
CA ASP A 205 -1.99 -5.03 27.02
C ASP A 205 -1.98 -3.59 26.51
N ASP A 206 -2.78 -2.73 27.14
CA ASP A 206 -2.97 -1.34 26.73
C ASP A 206 -1.65 -0.56 26.67
N GLU A 207 -0.68 -0.84 27.56
CA GLU A 207 0.63 -0.17 27.52
C GLU A 207 1.45 -0.65 26.32
N PHE A 208 1.38 -1.94 25.98
CA PHE A 208 2.03 -2.48 24.78
C PHE A 208 1.48 -1.79 23.52
N ILE A 209 0.16 -1.74 23.40
CA ILE A 209 -0.53 -1.11 22.27
C ILE A 209 -0.26 0.39 22.24
N ARG A 210 -0.31 1.08 23.37
CA ARG A 210 -0.02 2.52 23.48
C ARG A 210 1.38 2.83 22.96
N ILE A 211 2.40 2.07 23.36
CA ILE A 211 3.79 2.32 22.93
C ILE A 211 3.92 2.22 21.40
N ILE A 212 3.39 1.16 20.79
CA ILE A 212 3.52 0.96 19.33
C ILE A 212 2.59 1.85 18.51
N SER A 213 1.44 2.26 19.06
CA SER A 213 0.42 3.03 18.31
C SER A 213 0.55 4.55 18.42
N THR A 214 1.12 5.07 19.51
CA THR A 214 1.08 6.53 19.79
C THR A 214 2.44 7.22 19.69
N ARG A 215 3.56 6.50 19.89
CA ARG A 215 4.90 7.12 19.88
C ARG A 215 5.30 7.56 18.46
N SER A 216 6.15 8.59 18.37
CA SER A 216 6.82 8.95 17.12
C SER A 216 7.66 7.78 16.63
N LYS A 217 7.92 7.71 15.31
CA LYS A 217 8.77 6.66 14.74
C LYS A 217 10.20 6.74 15.30
N ALA A 218 10.72 7.96 15.51
CA ALA A 218 12.02 8.19 16.16
C ALA A 218 12.06 7.67 17.61
N GLN A 219 11.06 8.01 18.42
CA GLN A 219 10.97 7.52 19.80
C GLN A 219 10.81 6.00 19.86
N LEU A 220 9.97 5.40 18.99
CA LEU A 220 9.80 3.95 18.96
C LEU A 220 11.11 3.24 18.57
N ASN A 221 11.83 3.75 17.56
CA ASN A 221 13.15 3.23 17.20
C ASN A 221 14.12 3.28 18.39
N ALA A 222 14.15 4.38 19.13
CA ALA A 222 14.98 4.48 20.33
C ALA A 222 14.58 3.47 21.40
N THR A 223 13.28 3.29 21.66
CA THR A 223 12.77 2.26 22.59
C THR A 223 13.21 0.86 22.17
N LEU A 224 13.11 0.51 20.88
CA LEU A 224 13.51 -0.81 20.39
C LEU A 224 15.03 -1.01 20.37
N ASN A 225 15.81 0.05 20.16
CA ASN A 225 17.27 0.00 20.32
C ASN A 225 17.65 -0.28 21.78
N HIS A 226 17.01 0.39 22.74
CA HIS A 226 17.20 0.10 24.16
C HIS A 226 16.76 -1.33 24.54
N TYR A 227 15.68 -1.83 23.94
CA TYR A 227 15.23 -3.21 24.10
C TYR A 227 16.34 -4.18 23.67
N ASN A 228 16.84 -4.03 22.44
CA ASN A 228 17.90 -4.91 21.91
C ASN A 228 19.18 -4.85 22.75
N ASN A 229 19.60 -3.65 23.17
CA ASN A 229 20.81 -3.47 23.98
C ASN A 229 20.67 -4.05 25.39
N SER A 230 19.48 -4.02 25.98
CA SER A 230 19.26 -4.49 27.36
C SER A 230 19.01 -5.99 27.44
N PHE A 231 18.41 -6.59 26.40
CA PHE A 231 17.96 -7.98 26.43
C PHE A 231 18.69 -8.90 25.44
N GLY A 232 19.57 -8.36 24.59
CA GLY A 232 20.46 -9.13 23.71
C GLY A 232 19.84 -9.60 22.40
N ASN A 233 18.55 -9.35 22.17
CA ASN A 233 17.89 -9.67 20.92
C ASN A 233 16.80 -8.67 20.53
N ALA A 234 16.59 -8.55 19.22
CA ALA A 234 15.53 -7.70 18.67
C ALA A 234 14.15 -8.22 19.11
N ILE A 235 13.23 -7.31 19.44
CA ILE A 235 11.87 -7.61 19.91
C ILE A 235 11.11 -8.60 19.00
N ASN A 236 11.35 -8.56 17.69
CA ASN A 236 10.72 -9.47 16.72
C ASN A 236 11.07 -10.94 16.96
N LYS A 237 12.20 -11.25 17.60
CA LYS A 237 12.58 -12.61 17.98
C LYS A 237 11.78 -13.09 19.19
N ASP A 238 11.50 -12.21 20.16
CA ASP A 238 10.69 -12.57 21.33
C ASP A 238 9.20 -12.64 21.01
N LEU A 239 8.73 -11.88 20.02
CA LEU A 239 7.37 -11.95 19.50
C LEU A 239 7.14 -13.18 18.59
N ASN A 240 7.94 -14.25 18.69
CA ASN A 240 7.82 -15.44 17.84
C ASN A 240 7.61 -16.73 18.66
N ALA A 241 6.98 -16.63 19.83
CA ALA A 241 6.70 -17.76 20.71
C ALA A 241 5.80 -18.83 20.05
N ASP A 242 4.80 -18.41 19.28
CA ASP A 242 4.02 -19.27 18.40
C ASP A 242 4.08 -18.75 16.95
N PRO A 243 4.74 -19.49 16.03
CA PRO A 243 4.81 -19.10 14.62
C PRO A 243 3.47 -19.07 13.90
N LYS A 244 2.44 -19.78 14.41
CA LYS A 244 1.09 -19.84 13.83
C LYS A 244 0.16 -18.76 14.38
N ASP A 245 0.61 -18.01 15.40
CA ASP A 245 -0.17 -16.91 15.96
C ASP A 245 -0.16 -15.71 15.00
N GLU A 246 -1.29 -15.52 14.31
CA GLU A 246 -1.50 -14.42 13.35
C GLU A 246 -1.48 -13.05 14.03
N TYR A 247 -1.82 -12.94 15.33
CA TYR A 247 -1.74 -11.68 16.06
C TYR A 247 -0.27 -11.30 16.31
N LEU A 248 0.56 -12.26 16.73
CA LEU A 248 2.00 -12.03 16.87
C LEU A 248 2.66 -11.68 15.53
N LYS A 249 2.22 -12.32 14.44
CA LYS A 249 2.67 -11.95 13.08
C LYS A 249 2.29 -10.51 12.74
N LEU A 250 1.07 -10.10 13.05
CA LEU A 250 0.61 -8.73 12.85
C LEU A 250 1.42 -7.72 13.67
N LEU A 251 1.73 -8.01 14.94
CA LEU A 251 2.58 -7.15 15.78
C LEU A 251 4.00 -7.00 15.21
N ARG A 252 4.61 -8.10 14.72
CA ARG A 252 5.91 -8.04 14.05
C ARG A 252 5.85 -7.19 12.78
N ASP A 253 4.74 -7.26 12.04
CA ASP A 253 4.55 -6.46 10.84
C ASP A 253 4.32 -4.98 11.17
N VAL A 254 3.57 -4.64 12.23
CA VAL A 254 3.45 -3.26 12.77
C VAL A 254 4.83 -2.68 13.09
N ILE A 255 5.63 -3.42 13.85
CA ILE A 255 6.98 -2.97 14.24
C ILE A 255 7.85 -2.77 13.01
N LYS A 256 7.85 -3.68 12.04
CA LYS A 256 8.63 -3.52 10.80
C LYS A 256 8.16 -2.34 9.98
N CYS A 257 6.86 -2.15 9.79
CA CYS A 257 6.30 -1.01 9.06
C CYS A 257 6.70 0.33 9.67
N LEU A 258 6.75 0.42 11.00
CA LEU A 258 7.10 1.67 11.70
C LEU A 258 8.60 1.97 11.72
N THR A 259 9.46 0.96 11.58
CA THR A 259 10.91 1.09 11.84
C THR A 259 11.79 0.85 10.62
N VAL A 260 11.46 -0.14 9.80
CA VAL A 260 12.22 -0.58 8.61
C VAL A 260 11.23 -0.96 7.48
N PRO A 261 10.43 0.00 6.98
CA PRO A 261 9.36 -0.27 6.03
C PRO A 261 9.87 -0.95 4.74
N GLU A 262 11.10 -0.66 4.30
CA GLU A 262 11.70 -1.30 3.12
C GLU A 262 11.84 -2.83 3.28
N LYS A 263 12.16 -3.31 4.49
CA LYS A 263 12.23 -4.75 4.80
C LYS A 263 10.85 -5.40 4.90
N TYR A 264 9.84 -4.63 5.30
CA TYR A 264 8.47 -5.10 5.27
C TYR A 264 8.02 -5.30 3.82
N TYR A 265 8.17 -4.27 2.98
CA TYR A 265 7.77 -4.34 1.57
C TYR A 265 8.57 -5.37 0.76
N GLU A 266 9.87 -5.53 1.02
CA GLU A 266 10.65 -6.64 0.44
C GLU A 266 10.00 -7.99 0.72
N LYS A 267 9.65 -8.24 1.99
CA LYS A 267 9.05 -9.51 2.39
C LYS A 267 7.71 -9.71 1.72
N VAL A 268 6.88 -8.66 1.61
CA VAL A 268 5.60 -8.71 0.91
C VAL A 268 5.81 -9.06 -0.56
N LEU A 269 6.72 -8.38 -1.26
CA LEU A 269 7.02 -8.64 -2.68
C LEU A 269 7.56 -10.06 -2.89
N ARG A 270 8.50 -10.49 -2.07
CA ARG A 270 9.07 -11.84 -2.14
C ARG A 270 8.00 -12.91 -1.92
N GLN A 271 7.11 -12.71 -0.96
CA GLN A 271 5.99 -13.63 -0.71
C GLN A 271 4.94 -13.57 -1.82
N ALA A 272 4.78 -12.44 -2.51
CA ALA A 272 3.86 -12.32 -3.63
C ALA A 272 4.37 -13.06 -4.87
N ILE A 273 5.67 -12.95 -5.13
CA ILE A 273 6.34 -13.53 -6.30
C ILE A 273 6.60 -15.04 -6.11
N ASN A 274 7.07 -15.48 -4.93
CA ASN A 274 7.50 -16.87 -4.72
C ASN A 274 6.36 -17.87 -4.44
N LYS A 275 5.10 -17.49 -4.56
CA LYS A 275 3.96 -18.42 -4.40
C LYS A 275 3.74 -19.20 -5.71
N VAL A 276 3.12 -20.38 -5.63
CA VAL A 276 2.60 -21.05 -6.83
C VAL A 276 1.47 -20.19 -7.38
N GLY A 277 1.76 -19.44 -8.44
CA GLY A 277 0.96 -18.30 -8.89
C GLY A 277 1.34 -17.01 -8.14
N THR A 278 1.35 -15.89 -8.86
CA THR A 278 1.70 -14.58 -8.33
C THR A 278 0.54 -13.98 -7.53
N ASP A 279 0.80 -13.50 -6.32
CA ASP A 279 -0.17 -12.71 -5.55
C ASP A 279 -0.25 -11.30 -6.16
N GLU A 280 -0.95 -11.17 -7.29
CA GLU A 280 -1.07 -9.94 -8.07
C GLU A 280 -1.58 -8.78 -7.22
N TRP A 281 -2.46 -9.05 -6.25
CA TRP A 281 -3.00 -8.00 -5.39
C TRP A 281 -1.92 -7.39 -4.49
N ALA A 282 -1.10 -8.22 -3.85
CA ALA A 282 0.02 -7.75 -3.04
C ALA A 282 1.08 -7.06 -3.91
N LEU A 283 1.44 -7.65 -5.05
CA LEU A 283 2.42 -7.08 -5.98
C LEU A 283 1.98 -5.70 -6.49
N THR A 284 0.79 -5.60 -7.07
CA THR A 284 0.24 -4.34 -7.59
C THR A 284 0.15 -3.28 -6.51
N ARG A 285 -0.33 -3.63 -5.32
CA ARG A 285 -0.48 -2.69 -4.20
C ARG A 285 0.87 -2.11 -3.80
N VAL A 286 1.92 -2.92 -3.66
CA VAL A 286 3.23 -2.41 -3.27
C VAL A 286 3.82 -1.52 -4.37
N ILE A 287 3.81 -1.97 -5.62
CA ILE A 287 4.39 -1.17 -6.72
C ILE A 287 3.67 0.18 -6.86
N THR A 288 2.34 0.17 -6.96
CA THR A 288 1.56 1.40 -7.16
C THR A 288 1.63 2.35 -5.96
N THR A 289 1.68 1.84 -4.73
CA THR A 289 1.73 2.71 -3.54
C THR A 289 3.11 3.29 -3.25
N ARG A 290 4.19 2.61 -3.69
CA ARG A 290 5.57 2.98 -3.29
C ARG A 290 6.40 3.61 -4.41
N ALA A 291 5.97 3.52 -5.68
CA ALA A 291 6.71 4.04 -6.82
C ALA A 291 7.05 5.54 -6.73
N GLU A 292 6.20 6.34 -6.08
CA GLU A 292 6.41 7.79 -5.87
C GLU A 292 7.12 8.13 -4.55
N ILE A 293 7.52 7.12 -3.75
CA ILE A 293 8.01 7.31 -2.38
C ILE A 293 9.42 6.70 -2.19
N ASP A 294 9.49 5.37 -2.10
CA ASP A 294 10.67 4.66 -1.66
C ASP A 294 10.90 3.33 -2.39
N LEU A 295 10.23 3.09 -3.53
CA LEU A 295 10.38 1.85 -4.29
C LEU A 295 11.83 1.54 -4.68
N ASN A 296 12.70 2.53 -4.95
CA ASN A 296 14.12 2.24 -5.18
C ASN A 296 14.82 1.63 -3.96
N ARG A 297 14.52 2.11 -2.74
CA ARG A 297 15.07 1.52 -1.50
C ARG A 297 14.53 0.10 -1.28
N ILE A 298 13.27 -0.13 -1.63
CA ILE A 298 12.65 -1.46 -1.59
C ILE A 298 13.32 -2.39 -2.61
N LYS A 299 13.62 -1.92 -3.83
CA LYS A 299 14.34 -2.67 -4.88
C LYS A 299 15.74 -3.07 -4.42
N GLU A 300 16.48 -2.15 -3.80
CA GLU A 300 17.81 -2.42 -3.23
C GLU A 300 17.74 -3.51 -2.15
N GLU A 301 16.80 -3.40 -1.21
CA GLU A 301 16.59 -4.41 -0.16
C GLU A 301 16.13 -5.75 -0.74
N TYR A 302 15.28 -5.74 -1.77
CA TYR A 302 14.85 -6.95 -2.48
C TYR A 302 16.02 -7.66 -3.15
N HIS A 303 16.85 -6.92 -3.90
CA HIS A 303 18.05 -7.46 -4.52
C HIS A 303 19.01 -8.03 -3.47
N ARG A 304 19.26 -7.27 -2.38
CA ARG A 304 20.11 -7.72 -1.27
C ARG A 304 19.62 -9.02 -0.63
N ARG A 305 18.31 -9.24 -0.56
CA ARG A 305 17.72 -10.41 0.11
C ARG A 305 17.54 -11.63 -0.81
N ASN A 306 17.29 -11.40 -2.10
CA ASN A 306 16.89 -12.42 -3.08
C ASN A 306 17.95 -12.69 -4.15
N SER A 307 18.98 -11.85 -4.26
CA SER A 307 20.05 -11.93 -5.28
C SER A 307 19.55 -11.82 -6.73
N ILE A 308 18.35 -11.27 -6.94
CA ILE A 308 17.74 -11.02 -8.24
C ILE A 308 17.11 -9.62 -8.20
N PRO A 309 17.30 -8.77 -9.22
CA PRO A 309 16.61 -7.48 -9.32
C PRO A 309 15.08 -7.65 -9.31
N LEU A 310 14.36 -6.71 -8.69
CA LEU A 310 12.90 -6.81 -8.55
C LEU A 310 12.18 -6.84 -9.91
N ASP A 311 12.62 -6.00 -10.84
CA ASP A 311 12.15 -5.93 -12.23
C ASP A 311 12.31 -7.27 -12.95
N CYS A 312 13.50 -7.89 -12.88
CA CYS A 312 13.75 -9.22 -13.42
C CYS A 312 12.85 -10.30 -12.78
N ALA A 313 12.56 -10.19 -11.48
CA ALA A 313 11.65 -11.11 -10.80
C ALA A 313 10.19 -10.92 -11.27
N ILE A 314 9.75 -9.69 -11.47
CA ILE A 314 8.41 -9.37 -12.00
C ILE A 314 8.26 -9.89 -13.43
N ALA A 315 9.25 -9.64 -14.30
CA ALA A 315 9.23 -10.07 -15.71
C ALA A 315 9.19 -11.60 -15.90
N LYS A 316 9.56 -12.35 -14.86
CA LYS A 316 9.49 -13.82 -14.88
C LYS A 316 8.12 -14.36 -14.51
N ASP A 317 7.41 -13.67 -13.62
CA ASP A 317 6.20 -14.16 -12.95
C ASP A 317 4.92 -13.37 -13.31
N ALA A 318 5.03 -12.32 -14.12
CA ALA A 318 3.95 -11.57 -14.74
C ALA A 318 4.08 -11.60 -16.27
N SER A 319 3.00 -11.29 -16.99
CA SER A 319 3.02 -11.19 -18.45
C SER A 319 2.05 -10.13 -18.98
N GLY A 320 2.22 -9.77 -20.26
CA GLY A 320 1.34 -8.85 -20.96
C GLY A 320 1.35 -7.43 -20.39
N ASP A 321 0.24 -6.71 -20.52
CA ASP A 321 0.17 -5.30 -20.11
C ASP A 321 0.28 -5.12 -18.59
N TYR A 322 -0.02 -6.16 -17.82
CA TYR A 322 0.22 -6.18 -16.39
C TYR A 322 1.72 -6.14 -16.05
N GLU A 323 2.53 -6.95 -16.72
CA GLU A 323 3.99 -6.90 -16.57
C GLU A 323 4.51 -5.52 -16.98
N LYS A 324 4.10 -5.01 -18.15
CA LYS A 324 4.56 -3.73 -18.69
C LYS A 324 4.36 -2.59 -17.70
N ILE A 325 3.14 -2.40 -17.18
CA ILE A 325 2.89 -1.30 -16.23
C ILE A 325 3.69 -1.45 -14.94
N LEU A 326 3.87 -2.66 -14.41
CA LEU A 326 4.66 -2.86 -13.20
C LEU A 326 6.14 -2.53 -13.45
N ILE A 327 6.69 -2.96 -14.58
CA ILE A 327 8.08 -2.68 -14.95
C ILE A 327 8.30 -1.17 -15.14
N GLU A 328 7.39 -0.47 -15.82
CA GLU A 328 7.47 0.98 -15.98
C GLU A 328 7.50 1.70 -14.63
N LEU A 329 6.60 1.33 -13.71
CA LEU A 329 6.56 1.91 -12.38
C LEU A 329 7.79 1.58 -11.52
N THR A 330 8.53 0.51 -11.83
CA THR A 330 9.83 0.22 -11.19
C THR A 330 10.98 1.05 -11.76
N GLY A 331 10.73 1.89 -12.76
CA GLY A 331 11.71 2.76 -13.39
C GLY A 331 12.70 2.02 -14.30
N HIS A 332 12.25 0.98 -15.00
CA HIS A 332 13.08 0.22 -15.95
C HIS A 332 12.68 0.36 -17.42
N GLY A 333 11.61 1.10 -17.74
CA GLY A 333 11.27 1.40 -19.12
C GLY A 333 11.78 2.75 -19.62
N SER A 334 11.40 3.02 -20.87
CA SER A 334 11.88 4.16 -21.68
C SER A 334 11.12 5.41 -21.24
N ALA A 335 11.83 6.42 -20.72
CA ALA A 335 11.21 7.69 -20.36
C ALA A 335 10.91 8.56 -21.59
#